data_AF-A0A7Y7CPC9-F1
#
_entry.id   AF-A0A7Y7CPC9-F1
#
_cell.length_a   1.000
_cell.length_b   1.000
_cell.length_c   1.000
_cell.angle_alpha   90.00
_cell.angle_beta   90.00
_cell.angle_gamma   90.00
#
_symmetry.space_group_name_H-M   'P 1'
#
loop_
_entity.id
_entity.type
_entity.pdbx_description
1 polymer ?
#
loop_
_entity_poly.entity_id
_entity_poly.type
_entity_poly.pdbx_seq_one_letter_code
_entity_poly.pdbx_strand_id
1 'polypeptide(L)'
;WLWRSDPHEIEGYDGLNIPGVGNLADIHGGVMAALLGNAGDVVYNLPVCNDADGYDPVCEGRDYERKESWDNFSPRVAIDYRVTDNAMLFASYARGYKAGGFNTQEVDSKFDNENVWNVEIGLKSQLFDNRVRFNTSVWKYKYNDKQAIRLVAFESGSVPRYVTETSDVEGKGVDVEILWAPTPGLRLFANGGYQDVTCTDNCGSSDVGDPTGAPSTRISFGGDYRINLGGNSGSINLHADHSYTSAVRENGTCIKERSCGTVVWGNSSWETGEARNFTNIRVGWTNADDDMSVSFFVSNLFGNRYRDGARGVTTDTFGTPISEIATPSLWGIDLTMHF
;
A
#
# COMPACT_ATOMS: atom_id res chain seq x y z
N TRP A 1 -11.83 -30.51 -0.97
CA TRP A 1 -12.63 -30.10 0.20
C TRP A 1 -11.73 -30.17 1.43
N LEU A 2 -11.09 -29.06 1.79
CA LEU A 2 -10.37 -28.92 3.05
C LEU A 2 -11.19 -27.94 3.88
N TRP A 3 -11.77 -28.43 4.97
CA TRP A 3 -12.58 -27.67 5.90
C TRP A 3 -11.65 -27.16 7.00
N ARG A 4 -11.61 -25.85 7.21
CA ARG A 4 -10.94 -25.25 8.36
C ARG A 4 -11.84 -24.15 8.89
N SER A 5 -12.54 -24.44 9.98
CA SER A 5 -13.16 -23.42 10.82
C SER A 5 -12.11 -23.01 11.83
N ASP A 6 -11.49 -21.86 11.62
CA ASP A 6 -10.65 -21.24 12.65
C ASP A 6 -11.49 -20.15 13.32
N PRO A 7 -12.16 -20.42 14.47
CA PRO A 7 -12.67 -19.36 15.32
C PRO A 7 -11.46 -18.66 15.93
N HIS A 8 -11.19 -17.43 15.49
CA HIS A 8 -10.21 -16.58 16.14
C HIS A 8 -10.93 -15.71 17.17
N GLU A 9 -10.98 -16.18 18.41
CA GLU A 9 -11.26 -15.34 19.57
C GLU A 9 -10.03 -14.44 19.78
N ILE A 10 -10.09 -13.21 19.26
CA ILE A 10 -9.11 -12.19 19.60
C ILE A 10 -9.63 -11.51 20.85
N GLU A 11 -9.25 -11.99 22.03
CA GLU A 11 -9.38 -11.22 23.26
C GLU A 11 -8.38 -10.06 23.20
N GLY A 12 -8.86 -8.91 22.70
CA GLY A 12 -8.14 -7.65 22.85
C GLY A 12 -8.25 -7.17 24.29
N TYR A 13 -7.30 -7.52 25.14
CA TYR A 13 -7.08 -6.85 26.41
C TYR A 13 -6.20 -5.63 26.14
N ASP A 14 -6.75 -4.43 26.25
CA ASP A 14 -5.93 -3.22 26.21
C ASP A 14 -6.35 -2.28 27.35
N GLY A 15 -5.62 -2.38 28.45
CA GLY A 15 -5.68 -1.40 29.53
C GLY A 15 -4.92 -0.17 29.07
N LEU A 16 -5.60 0.78 28.43
CA LEU A 16 -5.02 2.09 28.14
C LEU A 16 -4.96 2.90 29.44
N ASN A 17 -3.89 2.70 30.20
CA ASN A 17 -3.59 3.54 31.35
C ASN A 17 -3.12 4.90 30.84
N ILE A 18 -4.03 5.87 30.73
CA ILE A 18 -3.67 7.28 30.58
C ILE A 18 -3.16 7.70 31.95
N PRO A 19 -1.83 7.89 32.14
CA PRO A 19 -1.28 8.01 33.48
C PRO A 19 -1.83 9.25 34.17
N GLY A 20 -2.71 9.03 35.13
CA GLY A 20 -3.01 10.00 36.18
C GLY A 20 -1.74 10.25 36.97
N VAL A 21 -1.29 11.50 37.00
CA VAL A 21 -0.11 11.93 37.74
C VAL A 21 -0.32 11.66 39.23
N GLY A 22 0.25 10.55 39.70
CA GLY A 22 0.52 10.31 41.10
C GLY A 22 1.93 10.83 41.44
N ASN A 23 1.96 12.01 42.07
CA ASN A 23 3.09 12.66 42.73
C ASN A 23 4.20 13.30 41.89
N LEU A 24 4.24 14.64 42.00
CA LEU A 24 5.40 15.52 42.20
C LEU A 24 6.59 15.42 41.23
N ALA A 25 6.80 16.58 40.61
CA ALA A 25 8.04 17.15 40.06
C ALA A 25 8.37 16.85 38.59
N ASP A 26 8.64 17.95 37.90
CA ASP A 26 9.27 18.12 36.59
C ASP A 26 8.48 17.66 35.36
N ILE A 27 8.06 18.65 34.55
CA ILE A 27 8.78 19.04 33.35
C ILE A 27 8.40 20.48 32.98
N HIS A 28 9.42 21.32 32.82
CA HIS A 28 9.35 22.71 32.40
C HIS A 28 8.59 22.91 31.07
N GLY A 29 7.45 23.58 31.14
CA GLY A 29 6.90 24.39 30.05
C GLY A 29 7.45 25.82 30.17
N GLY A 30 8.50 26.11 29.41
CA GLY A 30 9.01 27.47 29.26
C GLY A 30 8.05 28.35 28.49
N VAL A 31 7.84 29.56 29.04
CA VAL A 31 7.35 30.77 28.37
C VAL A 31 5.85 30.82 28.09
N MET A 32 5.08 31.30 29.07
CA MET A 32 4.12 32.41 28.94
C MET A 32 3.35 32.60 30.26
N ALA A 33 4.03 33.15 31.28
CA ALA A 33 3.36 33.73 32.45
C ALA A 33 4.34 34.63 33.23
N ALA A 34 4.91 35.63 32.54
CA ALA A 34 5.47 36.78 33.23
C ALA A 34 4.36 37.82 33.38
N LEU A 35 4.26 38.37 34.59
CA LEU A 35 3.35 39.45 35.04
C LEU A 35 1.95 38.97 35.46
N LEU A 36 1.81 38.61 36.73
CA LEU A 36 1.15 39.44 37.76
C LEU A 36 1.28 38.72 39.10
N GLY A 37 1.83 39.43 40.09
CA GLY A 37 1.96 38.93 41.45
C GLY A 37 0.61 38.81 42.13
N ASN A 38 0.18 37.58 42.40
CA ASN A 38 -0.46 37.16 43.63
C ASN A 38 -0.55 35.64 43.60
N ALA A 39 0.06 35.00 44.60
CA ALA A 39 -0.06 33.57 44.84
C ALA A 39 -1.52 33.25 45.23
N GLY A 40 -2.31 32.86 44.25
CA GLY A 40 -3.51 32.07 44.46
C GLY A 40 -3.27 30.74 43.75
N ASP A 41 -3.25 29.65 44.50
CA ASP A 41 -3.35 28.31 43.92
C ASP A 41 -4.64 28.25 43.10
N VAL A 42 -4.51 28.23 41.78
CA VAL A 42 -5.64 27.96 40.89
C VAL A 42 -5.88 26.46 40.96
N VAL A 43 -6.75 26.05 41.87
CA VAL A 43 -7.33 24.71 41.86
C VAL A 43 -8.27 24.64 40.67
N TYR A 44 -7.88 23.93 39.61
CA TYR A 44 -8.85 23.48 38.62
C TYR A 44 -9.77 22.49 39.31
N ASN A 45 -10.99 22.91 39.61
CA ASN A 45 -12.06 21.99 39.97
C ASN A 45 -12.44 21.25 38.67
N LEU A 46 -11.77 20.13 38.40
CA LEU A 46 -12.21 19.21 37.36
C LEU A 46 -13.57 18.68 37.80
N PRO A 47 -14.65 18.90 37.03
CA PRO A 47 -16.00 18.59 37.47
C PRO A 47 -16.09 17.09 37.82
N VAL A 48 -16.46 16.82 39.07
CA VAL A 48 -16.90 15.51 39.51
C VAL A 48 -18.15 15.15 38.72
N CYS A 49 -18.12 13.99 38.04
CA CYS A 49 -19.19 13.51 37.17
C CYS A 49 -20.55 13.58 37.91
N ASN A 50 -21.51 14.35 37.37
CA ASN A 50 -22.85 14.47 37.92
C ASN A 50 -23.83 13.94 36.87
N ASP A 51 -24.30 12.72 37.08
CA ASP A 51 -25.22 11.98 36.19
C ASP A 51 -26.65 12.55 36.25
N ALA A 52 -26.86 13.73 35.67
CA ALA A 52 -28.21 14.31 35.60
C ALA A 52 -28.88 14.19 34.22
N ASP A 53 -28.12 14.16 33.11
CA ASP A 53 -28.70 14.37 31.78
C ASP A 53 -28.34 13.34 30.69
N GLY A 54 -27.72 12.21 31.05
CA GLY A 54 -27.56 11.07 30.11
C GLY A 54 -26.66 11.34 28.89
N TYR A 55 -25.89 12.43 28.90
CA TYR A 55 -24.84 12.72 27.92
C TYR A 55 -23.52 12.78 28.69
N ASP A 56 -22.67 11.77 28.54
CA ASP A 56 -21.41 11.60 29.28
C ASP A 56 -20.28 12.36 28.56
N PRO A 57 -19.83 13.54 29.06
CA PRO A 57 -18.63 14.19 28.56
C PRO A 57 -17.43 13.58 29.30
N VAL A 58 -16.87 12.51 28.74
CA VAL A 58 -15.54 11.91 29.03
C VAL A 58 -15.01 12.21 30.43
N CYS A 59 -15.39 11.40 31.43
CA CYS A 59 -14.73 11.40 32.73
C CYS A 59 -13.26 10.93 32.56
N GLU A 60 -12.29 11.85 32.66
CA GLU A 60 -10.86 11.54 32.60
C GLU A 60 -10.45 10.55 33.71
N GLY A 61 -9.62 9.54 33.38
CA GLY A 61 -9.02 8.62 34.36
C GLY A 61 -9.82 7.36 34.74
N ARG A 62 -10.79 6.93 33.92
CA ARG A 62 -11.43 5.60 34.05
C ARG A 62 -10.91 4.61 33.02
N ASP A 63 -10.70 3.37 33.47
CA ASP A 63 -10.45 2.23 32.58
C ASP A 63 -11.73 1.92 31.78
N TYR A 64 -11.60 1.84 30.45
CA TYR A 64 -12.70 1.44 29.56
C TYR A 64 -12.42 0.03 29.03
N GLU A 65 -13.05 -0.97 29.63
CA GLU A 65 -12.93 -2.37 29.21
C GLU A 65 -14.05 -2.73 28.24
N ARG A 66 -13.69 -3.20 27.04
CA ARG A 66 -14.65 -3.64 26.03
C ARG A 66 -14.30 -5.02 25.50
N LYS A 67 -15.32 -5.86 25.39
CA LYS A 67 -15.23 -7.19 24.77
C LYS A 67 -16.21 -7.26 23.60
N GLU A 68 -15.74 -7.73 22.45
CA GLU A 68 -16.52 -7.97 21.24
C GLU A 68 -15.93 -9.19 20.54
N SER A 69 -16.74 -9.89 19.74
CA SER A 69 -16.31 -11.05 18.97
C SER A 69 -16.69 -10.89 17.50
N TRP A 70 -15.76 -11.23 16.61
CA TRP A 70 -15.99 -11.16 15.18
C TRP A 70 -15.82 -12.52 14.52
N ASP A 71 -16.91 -13.05 13.98
CA ASP A 71 -16.90 -14.29 13.23
C ASP A 71 -16.96 -14.06 11.73
N ASN A 72 -16.30 -14.92 10.95
CA ASN A 72 -16.42 -14.89 9.51
C ASN A 72 -16.30 -16.28 8.87
N PHE A 73 -17.16 -16.54 7.88
CA PHE A 73 -17.09 -17.70 7.01
C PHE A 73 -16.55 -17.32 5.63
N SER A 74 -15.35 -17.81 5.29
CA SER A 74 -14.62 -17.52 4.05
C SER A 74 -14.52 -18.73 3.10
N PRO A 75 -15.55 -19.00 2.27
CA PRO A 75 -15.50 -20.12 1.32
C PRO A 75 -14.56 -19.83 0.15
N ARG A 76 -14.00 -20.90 -0.42
CA ARG A 76 -13.28 -20.87 -1.70
C ARG A 76 -13.65 -22.08 -2.55
N VAL A 77 -14.04 -21.82 -3.79
CA VAL A 77 -14.27 -22.82 -4.83
C VAL A 77 -13.36 -22.49 -6.00
N ALA A 78 -12.66 -23.50 -6.51
CA ALA A 78 -11.83 -23.38 -7.70
C ALA A 78 -12.08 -24.59 -8.60
N ILE A 79 -12.19 -24.34 -9.90
CA ILE A 79 -12.37 -25.35 -10.94
C ILE A 79 -11.26 -25.14 -11.95
N ASP A 80 -10.58 -26.21 -12.34
CA ASP A 80 -9.62 -26.21 -13.42
C ASP A 80 -10.01 -27.25 -14.48
N TYR A 81 -9.69 -26.93 -15.74
CA TYR A 81 -9.91 -27.80 -16.88
C TYR A 81 -8.70 -27.76 -17.80
N ARG A 82 -8.01 -28.89 -17.92
CA ARG A 82 -6.90 -29.06 -18.85
C ARG A 82 -7.45 -29.23 -20.27
N VAL A 83 -7.32 -28.18 -21.08
CA VAL A 83 -7.72 -28.19 -22.50
C VAL A 83 -6.76 -29.06 -23.30
N THR A 84 -5.48 -29.03 -22.96
CA THR A 84 -4.42 -29.90 -23.49
C THR A 84 -3.42 -30.22 -22.36
N ASP A 85 -2.40 -31.04 -22.64
CA ASP A 85 -1.32 -31.30 -21.68
C ASP A 85 -0.55 -30.03 -21.27
N ASN A 86 -0.59 -28.99 -22.10
CA ASN A 86 0.14 -27.75 -21.89
C ASN A 86 -0.75 -26.50 -21.73
N ALA A 87 -2.07 -26.65 -21.64
CA ALA A 87 -2.99 -25.53 -21.48
C ALA A 87 -4.13 -25.87 -20.51
N MET A 88 -4.39 -24.96 -19.57
CA MET A 88 -5.40 -25.11 -18.52
C MET A 88 -6.22 -23.83 -18.40
N LEU A 89 -7.54 -23.98 -18.46
CA LEU A 89 -8.48 -22.95 -18.04
C LEU A 89 -8.77 -23.12 -16.54
N PHE A 90 -8.94 -22.02 -15.83
CA PHE A 90 -9.37 -22.05 -14.44
C PHE A 90 -10.43 -20.99 -14.18
N ALA A 91 -11.26 -21.26 -13.18
CA ALA A 91 -12.17 -20.30 -12.60
C ALA A 91 -12.14 -20.45 -11.07
N SER A 92 -12.24 -19.35 -10.34
CA SER A 92 -12.31 -19.38 -8.89
C SER A 92 -13.28 -18.33 -8.34
N TYR A 93 -13.90 -18.68 -7.22
CA TYR A 93 -14.72 -17.79 -6.41
C TYR A 93 -14.28 -17.94 -4.96
N ALA A 94 -13.89 -16.85 -4.33
CA ALA A 94 -13.34 -16.85 -2.99
C ALA A 94 -13.84 -15.68 -2.16
N ARG A 95 -13.97 -15.89 -0.85
CA ARG A 95 -14.12 -14.82 0.13
C ARG A 95 -12.88 -14.74 1.02
N GLY A 96 -12.38 -13.55 1.25
CA GLY A 96 -11.40 -13.21 2.29
C GLY A 96 -12.03 -12.27 3.31
N TYR A 97 -11.41 -12.16 4.48
CA TYR A 97 -11.78 -11.15 5.46
C TYR A 97 -10.56 -10.67 6.25
N LYS A 98 -10.68 -9.48 6.83
CA LYS A 98 -9.84 -8.98 7.90
C LYS A 98 -10.76 -8.69 9.09
N ALA A 99 -10.38 -9.18 10.26
CA ALA A 99 -11.20 -9.07 11.45
C ALA A 99 -11.50 -7.60 11.78
N GLY A 100 -12.66 -7.36 12.36
CA GLY A 100 -13.01 -6.10 13.00
C GLY A 100 -12.14 -5.84 14.23
N GLY A 101 -12.35 -4.70 14.86
CA GLY A 101 -11.52 -4.30 15.98
C GLY A 101 -11.99 -3.01 16.64
N PHE A 102 -11.15 -2.52 17.53
CA PHE A 102 -11.35 -1.26 18.25
C PHE A 102 -10.31 -0.24 17.81
N ASN A 103 -10.67 1.04 17.92
CA ASN A 103 -9.72 2.13 17.76
C ASN A 103 -9.42 2.76 19.11
N THR A 104 -8.22 2.54 19.63
CA THR A 104 -7.80 2.99 20.97
C THR A 104 -7.65 4.50 21.09
N GLN A 105 -7.64 5.23 19.97
CA GLN A 105 -7.50 6.68 19.94
C GLN A 105 -8.87 7.39 19.97
N GLU A 106 -9.97 6.64 19.93
CA GLU A 106 -11.33 7.16 19.93
C GLU A 106 -12.21 6.41 20.95
N VAL A 107 -12.77 7.15 21.90
CA VAL A 107 -13.64 6.58 22.95
C VAL A 107 -14.83 5.87 22.31
N ASP A 108 -15.10 4.65 22.77
CA ASP A 108 -16.18 3.77 22.30
C ASP A 108 -16.11 3.41 20.80
N SER A 109 -14.96 3.54 20.15
CA SER A 109 -14.81 3.23 18.73
C SER A 109 -14.62 1.74 18.46
N LYS A 110 -15.45 1.20 17.56
CA LYS A 110 -15.33 -0.15 17.00
C LYS A 110 -15.61 -0.16 15.51
N PHE A 111 -15.05 -1.12 14.81
CA PHE A 111 -15.29 -1.36 13.39
C PHE A 111 -15.48 -2.85 13.11
N ASP A 112 -16.31 -3.15 12.11
CA ASP A 112 -16.67 -4.51 11.73
C ASP A 112 -15.63 -5.17 10.81
N ASN A 113 -15.87 -6.43 10.46
CA ASN A 113 -15.02 -7.21 9.55
C ASN A 113 -14.98 -6.57 8.16
N GLU A 114 -13.78 -6.31 7.65
CA GLU A 114 -13.56 -6.05 6.23
C GLU A 114 -13.70 -7.38 5.47
N ASN A 115 -14.49 -7.39 4.40
CA ASN A 115 -14.75 -8.58 3.60
C ASN A 115 -14.40 -8.34 2.14
N VAL A 116 -13.80 -9.33 1.48
CA VAL A 116 -13.56 -9.29 0.04
C VAL A 116 -14.12 -10.53 -0.63
N TRP A 117 -14.94 -10.34 -1.65
CA TRP A 117 -15.34 -11.40 -2.58
C TRP A 117 -14.55 -11.24 -3.87
N ASN A 118 -14.00 -12.34 -4.41
CA ASN A 118 -13.26 -12.34 -5.66
C ASN A 118 -13.78 -13.44 -6.59
N VAL A 119 -14.00 -13.08 -7.85
CA VAL A 119 -14.22 -13.99 -8.97
C VAL A 119 -13.05 -13.81 -9.95
N GLU A 120 -12.44 -14.92 -10.38
CA GLU A 120 -11.34 -14.89 -11.34
C GLU A 120 -11.52 -16.02 -12.35
N ILE A 121 -11.29 -15.73 -13.62
CA ILE A 121 -11.27 -16.70 -14.72
C ILE A 121 -10.00 -16.47 -15.52
N GLY A 122 -9.28 -17.52 -15.86
CA GLY A 122 -8.05 -17.36 -16.60
C GLY A 122 -7.59 -18.59 -17.37
N LEU A 123 -6.50 -18.38 -18.09
CA LEU A 123 -5.78 -19.35 -18.89
C LEU A 123 -4.33 -19.39 -18.40
N LYS A 124 -3.80 -20.60 -18.24
CA LYS A 124 -2.38 -20.86 -18.07
C LYS A 124 -1.92 -21.76 -19.18
N SER A 125 -0.83 -21.42 -19.85
CA SER A 125 -0.34 -22.21 -20.98
C SER A 125 1.17 -22.22 -21.16
N GLN A 126 1.66 -23.33 -21.70
CA GLN A 126 3.01 -23.51 -22.23
C GLN A 126 2.87 -23.95 -23.69
N LEU A 127 3.41 -23.16 -24.62
CA LEU A 127 3.23 -23.32 -26.06
C LEU A 127 4.60 -23.50 -26.73
N PHE A 128 4.58 -24.07 -27.93
CA PHE A 128 5.76 -24.26 -28.78
C PHE A 128 6.91 -24.99 -28.07
N ASP A 129 6.65 -26.20 -27.57
CA ASP A 129 7.64 -27.01 -26.82
C ASP A 129 8.24 -26.27 -25.63
N ASN A 130 7.36 -25.65 -24.82
CA ASN A 130 7.71 -24.87 -23.62
C ASN A 130 8.56 -23.62 -23.90
N ARG A 131 8.59 -23.13 -25.15
CA ARG A 131 9.28 -21.88 -25.51
C ARG A 131 8.47 -20.64 -25.20
N VAL A 132 7.15 -20.75 -25.11
CA VAL A 132 6.29 -19.62 -24.74
C VAL A 132 5.44 -20.00 -23.54
N ARG A 133 5.55 -19.28 -22.43
CA ARG A 133 4.55 -19.30 -21.37
C ARG A 133 3.63 -18.10 -21.60
N PHE A 134 2.34 -18.37 -21.70
CA PHE A 134 1.33 -17.33 -21.82
C PHE A 134 0.25 -17.59 -20.77
N ASN A 135 0.11 -16.66 -19.84
CA ASN A 135 -0.91 -16.69 -18.82
C ASN A 135 -1.72 -15.41 -18.90
N THR A 136 -3.03 -15.53 -18.69
CA THR A 136 -3.90 -14.36 -18.56
C THR A 136 -5.05 -14.67 -17.63
N SER A 137 -5.55 -13.66 -16.94
CA SER A 137 -6.74 -13.77 -16.13
C SER A 137 -7.57 -12.50 -16.22
N VAL A 138 -8.87 -12.65 -16.09
CA VAL A 138 -9.80 -11.55 -15.81
C VAL A 138 -10.38 -11.79 -14.43
N TRP A 139 -10.44 -10.73 -13.65
CA TRP A 139 -10.88 -10.81 -12.26
C TRP A 139 -11.81 -9.66 -11.92
N LYS A 140 -12.61 -9.90 -10.89
CA LYS A 140 -13.47 -8.91 -10.28
C LYS A 140 -13.53 -9.17 -8.78
N TYR A 141 -13.27 -8.14 -8.00
CA TYR A 141 -13.44 -8.17 -6.55
C TYR A 141 -14.45 -7.12 -6.08
N LYS A 142 -15.05 -7.39 -4.92
CA LYS A 142 -15.82 -6.42 -4.16
C LYS A 142 -15.38 -6.49 -2.70
N TYR A 143 -14.85 -5.37 -2.21
CA TYR A 143 -14.66 -5.12 -0.79
C TYR A 143 -15.92 -4.51 -0.20
N ASN A 144 -16.33 -5.03 0.95
CA ASN A 144 -17.26 -4.38 1.85
C ASN A 144 -16.51 -4.02 3.14
N ASP A 145 -16.79 -2.84 3.68
CA ASP A 145 -16.20 -2.35 4.93
C ASP A 145 -14.66 -2.34 4.94
N LYS A 146 -14.02 -1.97 3.82
CA LYS A 146 -12.57 -1.88 3.71
C LYS A 146 -12.01 -0.89 4.72
N GLN A 147 -11.20 -1.38 5.64
CA GLN A 147 -10.65 -0.61 6.75
C GLN A 147 -9.47 0.26 6.28
N ALA A 148 -9.55 1.55 6.52
CA ALA A 148 -8.48 2.51 6.34
C ALA A 148 -8.34 3.39 7.60
N ILE A 149 -7.18 4.02 7.77
CA ILE A 149 -6.94 4.94 8.88
C ILE A 149 -6.85 6.36 8.34
N ARG A 150 -7.52 7.29 9.01
CA ARG A 150 -7.44 8.74 8.75
C ARG A 150 -7.04 9.48 10.02
N LEU A 151 -6.19 10.49 9.90
CA LEU A 151 -5.94 11.42 11.01
C LEU A 151 -6.98 12.53 10.97
N VAL A 152 -7.60 12.82 12.11
CA VAL A 152 -8.58 13.89 12.27
C VAL A 152 -8.14 14.89 13.32
N ALA A 153 -8.25 16.19 13.00
CA ALA A 153 -8.11 17.28 13.95
C ALA A 153 -9.43 17.53 14.70
N PHE A 154 -9.36 17.95 15.95
CA PHE A 154 -10.50 18.53 16.67
C PHE A 154 -10.59 20.04 16.42
N GLU A 155 -11.81 20.59 16.47
CA GLU A 155 -11.98 22.02 16.71
C GLU A 155 -11.51 22.33 18.15
N SER A 156 -10.70 23.38 18.35
CA SER A 156 -10.15 23.86 19.65
C SER A 156 -8.93 23.15 20.29
N GLY A 157 -7.82 23.00 19.55
CA GLY A 157 -6.48 22.91 20.19
C GLY A 157 -6.09 21.57 20.82
N SER A 158 -6.90 20.51 20.66
CA SER A 158 -6.57 19.15 21.10
C SER A 158 -5.60 18.44 20.14
N VAL A 159 -4.92 17.40 20.64
CA VAL A 159 -4.01 16.55 19.85
C VAL A 159 -4.82 15.77 18.80
N PRO A 160 -4.42 15.76 17.52
CA PRO A 160 -5.07 14.96 16.49
C PRO A 160 -5.02 13.47 16.77
N ARG A 161 -6.07 12.75 16.34
CA ARG A 161 -6.21 11.30 16.56
C ARG A 161 -6.42 10.54 15.28
N TYR A 162 -6.03 9.28 15.30
CA TYR A 162 -6.36 8.34 14.22
C TYR A 162 -7.77 7.81 14.41
N VAL A 163 -8.54 7.79 13.33
CA VAL A 163 -9.85 7.13 13.22
C VAL A 163 -9.78 6.04 12.18
N THR A 164 -10.49 4.94 12.42
CA THR A 164 -10.67 3.89 11.42
C THR A 164 -11.94 4.18 10.65
N GLU A 165 -11.82 4.24 9.33
CA GLU A 165 -12.93 4.43 8.40
C GLU A 165 -13.11 3.18 7.57
N THR A 166 -14.35 2.90 7.20
CA THR A 166 -14.70 1.79 6.33
C THR A 166 -15.26 2.32 5.01
N SER A 167 -14.95 1.64 3.91
CA SER A 167 -15.39 2.00 2.57
C SER A 167 -15.71 0.77 1.74
N ASP A 168 -16.66 0.88 0.81
CA ASP A 168 -16.93 -0.20 -0.14
C ASP A 168 -16.19 0.09 -1.44
N VAL A 169 -15.48 -0.92 -1.96
CA VAL A 169 -14.64 -0.78 -3.16
C VAL A 169 -14.85 -1.96 -4.09
N GLU A 170 -15.23 -1.68 -5.33
CA GLU A 170 -15.27 -2.67 -6.40
C GLU A 170 -14.04 -2.50 -7.30
N GLY A 171 -13.46 -3.61 -7.74
CA GLY A 171 -12.39 -3.57 -8.74
C GLY A 171 -12.56 -4.69 -9.75
N LYS A 172 -12.22 -4.40 -10.99
CA LYS A 172 -12.16 -5.39 -12.07
C LYS A 172 -10.92 -5.16 -12.91
N GLY A 173 -10.39 -6.23 -13.48
CA GLY A 173 -9.16 -6.09 -14.25
C GLY A 173 -8.85 -7.30 -15.10
N VAL A 174 -7.76 -7.14 -15.83
CA VAL A 174 -7.13 -8.17 -16.65
C VAL A 174 -5.64 -8.15 -16.36
N ASP A 175 -5.06 -9.33 -16.17
CA ASP A 175 -3.63 -9.54 -16.07
C ASP A 175 -3.15 -10.44 -17.20
N VAL A 176 -1.95 -10.15 -17.69
CA VAL A 176 -1.27 -10.88 -18.77
C VAL A 176 0.18 -11.08 -18.38
N GLU A 177 0.68 -12.29 -18.57
CA GLU A 177 2.08 -12.66 -18.41
C GLU A 177 2.54 -13.47 -19.62
N ILE A 178 3.67 -13.05 -20.19
CA ILE A 178 4.32 -13.68 -21.32
C ILE A 178 5.78 -13.90 -20.96
N LEU A 179 6.26 -15.13 -21.12
CA LEU A 179 7.68 -15.47 -21.15
C LEU A 179 7.96 -16.17 -22.47
N TRP A 180 8.96 -15.72 -23.22
CA TRP A 180 9.26 -16.24 -24.54
C TRP A 180 10.77 -16.49 -24.70
N ALA A 181 11.13 -17.72 -25.06
CA ALA A 181 12.48 -18.14 -25.41
C ALA A 181 12.57 -18.47 -26.91
N PRO A 182 12.66 -17.45 -27.79
CA PRO A 182 12.68 -17.66 -29.25
C PRO A 182 13.87 -18.49 -29.71
N THR A 183 15.05 -18.25 -29.13
CA THR A 183 16.32 -18.90 -29.47
C THR A 183 17.08 -19.28 -28.19
N PRO A 184 18.02 -20.23 -28.26
CA PRO A 184 18.92 -20.50 -27.15
C PRO A 184 19.65 -19.22 -26.70
N GLY A 185 19.66 -18.99 -25.39
CA GLY A 185 20.31 -17.82 -24.79
C GLY A 185 19.43 -16.57 -24.71
N LEU A 186 18.39 -16.41 -25.54
CA LEU A 186 17.49 -15.25 -25.50
C LEU A 186 16.19 -15.60 -24.76
N ARG A 187 15.88 -14.83 -23.71
CA ARG A 187 14.62 -14.87 -22.99
C ARG A 187 14.02 -13.48 -23.00
N LEU A 188 12.76 -13.37 -23.39
CA LEU A 188 11.99 -12.14 -23.39
C LEU A 188 10.83 -12.32 -22.42
N PHE A 189 10.45 -11.26 -21.72
CA PHE A 189 9.28 -11.26 -20.88
C PHE A 189 8.43 -10.01 -21.13
N ALA A 190 7.14 -10.15 -20.91
CA ALA A 190 6.20 -9.05 -20.81
C ALA A 190 5.15 -9.41 -19.78
N ASN A 191 4.91 -8.53 -18.82
CA ASN A 191 3.83 -8.62 -17.86
C ASN A 191 3.04 -7.31 -17.91
N GLY A 192 1.74 -7.40 -17.74
CA GLY A 192 0.89 -6.23 -17.77
C GLY A 192 -0.44 -6.47 -17.11
N GLY A 193 -0.95 -5.43 -16.47
CA GLY A 193 -2.24 -5.43 -15.82
C GLY A 193 -2.99 -4.15 -16.15
N TYR A 194 -4.28 -4.29 -16.39
CA TYR A 194 -5.23 -3.18 -16.39
C TYR A 194 -6.27 -3.41 -15.31
N GLN A 195 -6.55 -2.38 -14.53
CA GLN A 195 -7.58 -2.38 -13.51
C GLN A 195 -8.41 -1.10 -13.59
N ASP A 196 -9.69 -1.29 -13.31
CA ASP A 196 -10.69 -0.26 -13.08
C ASP A 196 -11.24 -0.52 -11.68
N VAL A 197 -10.92 0.39 -10.77
CA VAL A 197 -11.29 0.30 -9.37
C VAL A 197 -12.18 1.48 -9.08
N THR A 198 -13.28 1.26 -8.38
CA THR A 198 -14.28 2.28 -8.05
C THR A 198 -14.64 2.11 -6.59
N CYS A 199 -14.55 3.18 -5.81
CA CYS A 199 -15.14 3.24 -4.50
C CYS A 199 -16.65 3.51 -4.65
N THR A 200 -17.47 2.64 -4.05
CA THR A 200 -18.93 2.62 -4.20
C THR A 200 -19.67 3.22 -3.03
N ASP A 201 -19.08 3.22 -1.82
CA ASP A 201 -19.68 3.81 -0.63
C ASP A 201 -18.61 4.29 0.38
N ASN A 202 -18.93 5.33 1.15
CA ASN A 202 -18.10 5.92 2.22
C ASN A 202 -16.64 6.21 1.81
N CYS A 203 -16.46 6.82 0.63
CA CYS A 203 -15.17 7.06 -0.01
C CYS A 203 -14.33 8.23 0.58
N GLY A 204 -14.64 8.67 1.81
CA GLY A 204 -14.02 9.83 2.44
C GLY A 204 -14.33 11.17 1.75
N SER A 205 -13.35 12.08 1.66
CA SER A 205 -13.48 13.39 1.00
C SER A 205 -13.55 13.35 -0.53
N SER A 206 -13.54 12.15 -1.11
CA SER A 206 -13.78 11.89 -2.53
C SER A 206 -15.22 11.42 -2.73
N ASP A 207 -15.95 12.03 -3.66
CA ASP A 207 -17.23 11.48 -4.13
C ASP A 207 -17.06 10.04 -4.65
N VAL A 208 -18.15 9.26 -4.67
CA VAL A 208 -18.24 7.93 -5.31
C VAL A 208 -17.56 7.94 -6.68
N GLY A 209 -16.65 6.99 -6.94
CA GLY A 209 -15.83 6.94 -8.16
C GLY A 209 -14.45 6.30 -7.95
N ASP A 210 -13.57 6.41 -8.94
CA ASP A 210 -12.23 5.78 -8.90
C ASP A 210 -11.40 6.22 -7.68
N PRO A 211 -10.78 5.30 -6.92
CA PRO A 211 -10.01 5.65 -5.75
C PRO A 211 -8.71 6.37 -6.15
N THR A 212 -8.30 7.29 -5.29
CA THR A 212 -7.10 8.09 -5.50
C THR A 212 -5.84 7.24 -5.35
N GLY A 213 -4.81 7.51 -6.16
CA GLY A 213 -3.51 6.83 -6.06
C GLY A 213 -3.45 5.42 -6.66
N ALA A 214 -4.56 4.87 -7.17
CA ALA A 214 -4.57 3.61 -7.88
C ALA A 214 -4.28 3.84 -9.38
N PRO A 215 -3.15 3.37 -9.94
CA PRO A 215 -2.94 3.42 -11.39
C PRO A 215 -3.81 2.39 -12.07
N SER A 216 -4.39 2.75 -13.21
CA SER A 216 -5.21 1.83 -13.99
C SER A 216 -4.37 0.83 -14.78
N THR A 217 -3.17 1.22 -15.24
CA THR A 217 -2.34 0.36 -16.10
C THR A 217 -0.92 0.25 -15.57
N ARG A 218 -0.39 -0.98 -15.52
CA ARG A 218 1.02 -1.25 -15.28
C ARG A 218 1.52 -2.27 -16.30
N ILE A 219 2.67 -1.99 -16.90
CA ILE A 219 3.30 -2.87 -17.89
C ILE A 219 4.78 -2.94 -17.57
N SER A 220 5.37 -4.12 -17.62
CA SER A 220 6.83 -4.28 -17.67
C SER A 220 7.20 -5.30 -18.72
N PHE A 221 8.23 -4.99 -19.49
CA PHE A 221 8.77 -5.89 -20.50
C PHE A 221 10.28 -5.77 -20.55
N GLY A 222 10.93 -6.82 -21.02
CA GLY A 222 12.38 -6.85 -21.08
C GLY A 222 12.90 -8.16 -21.63
N GLY A 223 14.20 -8.34 -21.52
CA GLY A 223 14.84 -9.56 -21.94
C GLY A 223 16.25 -9.72 -21.44
N ASP A 224 16.66 -10.99 -21.41
CA ASP A 224 17.97 -11.46 -21.09
C ASP A 224 18.56 -12.16 -22.32
N TYR A 225 19.79 -11.81 -22.69
CA TYR A 225 20.52 -12.52 -23.73
C TYR A 225 21.89 -12.98 -23.26
N ARG A 226 22.09 -14.29 -23.21
CA ARG A 226 23.39 -14.91 -22.95
C ARG A 226 24.07 -15.28 -24.27
N ILE A 227 25.22 -14.67 -24.51
CA ILE A 227 26.10 -14.94 -25.64
C ILE A 227 27.28 -15.76 -25.13
N ASN A 228 27.37 -17.02 -25.53
CA ASN A 228 28.56 -17.83 -25.26
C ASN A 228 29.67 -17.41 -26.23
N LEU A 229 30.82 -17.00 -25.69
CA LEU A 229 31.94 -16.50 -26.51
C LEU A 229 32.78 -17.62 -27.13
N GLY A 230 32.58 -18.87 -26.68
CA GLY A 230 33.35 -20.04 -27.12
C GLY A 230 34.75 -20.10 -26.51
N GLY A 231 35.35 -21.30 -26.57
CA GLY A 231 36.64 -21.57 -25.92
C GLY A 231 36.59 -21.33 -24.40
N ASN A 232 37.69 -20.80 -23.84
CA ASN A 232 37.79 -20.43 -22.42
C ASN A 232 37.40 -18.97 -22.15
N SER A 233 36.70 -18.31 -23.07
CA SER A 233 36.36 -16.88 -22.96
C SER A 233 35.09 -16.61 -22.13
N GLY A 234 34.37 -17.67 -21.73
CA GLY A 234 33.14 -17.54 -20.94
C GLY A 234 31.95 -17.01 -21.73
N SER A 235 31.17 -16.11 -21.13
CA SER A 235 29.91 -15.61 -21.68
C SER A 235 29.68 -14.13 -21.39
N ILE A 236 28.92 -13.47 -22.28
CA ILE A 236 28.35 -12.15 -22.06
C ILE A 236 26.87 -12.31 -21.73
N ASN A 237 26.41 -11.67 -20.66
CA ASN A 237 25.02 -11.62 -20.26
C ASN A 237 24.52 -10.18 -20.43
N LEU A 238 23.51 -9.99 -21.28
CA LEU A 238 22.84 -8.72 -21.51
C LEU A 238 21.47 -8.78 -20.86
N HIS A 239 21.06 -7.69 -20.20
CA HIS A 239 19.71 -7.52 -19.68
C HIS A 239 19.24 -6.10 -19.97
N ALA A 240 17.98 -5.99 -20.36
CA ALA A 240 17.28 -4.72 -20.44
C ALA A 240 15.82 -4.91 -20.07
N ASP A 241 15.29 -4.01 -19.24
CA ASP A 241 13.89 -3.96 -18.91
C ASP A 241 13.36 -2.53 -18.95
N HIS A 242 12.05 -2.44 -19.18
CA HIS A 242 11.29 -1.22 -19.12
C HIS A 242 10.02 -1.46 -18.32
N SER A 243 9.66 -0.52 -17.47
CA SER A 243 8.42 -0.52 -16.72
C SER A 243 7.68 0.79 -16.92
N TYR A 244 6.37 0.68 -17.14
CA TYR A 244 5.42 1.77 -17.29
C TYR A 244 4.33 1.64 -16.23
N THR A 245 4.00 2.75 -15.58
CA THR A 245 2.83 2.89 -14.73
C THR A 245 2.05 4.11 -15.19
N SER A 246 0.75 3.94 -15.46
CA SER A 246 -0.11 5.06 -15.86
C SER A 246 -0.17 6.13 -14.78
N ALA A 247 -0.65 7.31 -15.18
CA ALA A 247 -1.04 8.34 -14.23
C ALA A 247 -2.09 7.79 -13.24
N VAL A 248 -2.12 8.36 -12.05
CA VAL A 248 -3.10 8.03 -11.00
C VAL A 248 -4.06 9.18 -10.81
N ARG A 249 -5.29 8.87 -10.36
CA ARG A 249 -6.24 9.90 -9.97
C ARG A 249 -5.79 10.56 -8.66
N GLU A 250 -5.90 11.88 -8.59
CA GLU A 250 -5.68 12.69 -7.39
C GLU A 250 -7.02 13.04 -6.72
N ASN A 251 -7.04 13.22 -5.40
CA ASN A 251 -8.27 13.53 -4.65
C ASN A 251 -8.85 14.90 -5.08
N GLY A 252 -10.18 15.06 -5.05
CA GLY A 252 -10.87 16.32 -5.34
C GLY A 252 -10.47 17.48 -4.41
N THR A 253 -10.09 17.21 -3.15
CA THR A 253 -9.47 18.19 -2.24
C THR A 253 -8.11 18.67 -2.77
N CYS A 254 -7.29 17.73 -3.24
CA CYS A 254 -5.98 17.98 -3.85
C CYS A 254 -6.10 18.91 -5.09
N ILE A 255 -7.11 18.68 -5.95
CA ILE A 255 -7.40 19.52 -7.13
C ILE A 255 -7.94 20.90 -6.72
N LYS A 256 -8.87 20.97 -5.76
CA LYS A 256 -9.51 22.24 -5.31
C LYS A 256 -8.52 23.19 -4.65
N GLU A 257 -7.57 22.67 -3.90
CA GLU A 257 -6.57 23.48 -3.20
C GLU A 257 -5.29 23.73 -4.00
N ARG A 258 -5.15 23.13 -5.20
CA ARG A 258 -3.88 23.02 -5.93
C ARG A 258 -2.75 22.43 -5.07
N SER A 259 -3.11 21.66 -4.04
CA SER A 259 -2.24 21.10 -3.00
C SER A 259 -1.57 19.79 -3.38
N CYS A 260 -1.75 19.32 -4.62
CA CYS A 260 -1.04 18.18 -5.20
C CYS A 260 0.43 18.50 -5.50
N GLY A 261 1.12 19.11 -4.52
CA GLY A 261 2.52 19.52 -4.66
C GLY A 261 2.84 20.94 -4.19
N THR A 262 1.89 21.78 -3.80
CA THR A 262 2.22 23.04 -3.12
C THR A 262 2.54 22.77 -1.66
N VAL A 263 3.82 22.92 -1.34
CA VAL A 263 4.21 23.34 0.00
C VAL A 263 3.42 24.61 0.28
N VAL A 264 2.76 24.72 1.44
CA VAL A 264 2.09 25.96 1.93
C VAL A 264 3.04 27.17 1.90
N TRP A 265 4.34 26.91 1.70
CA TRP A 265 5.44 27.85 1.53
C TRP A 265 6.30 27.55 0.29
N GLY A 266 5.73 27.51 -0.91
CA GLY A 266 6.55 27.49 -2.13
C GLY A 266 5.86 26.93 -3.37
N ASN A 267 5.98 27.67 -4.47
CA ASN A 267 5.56 27.27 -5.81
C ASN A 267 6.46 26.11 -6.30
N SER A 268 6.00 24.87 -6.13
CA SER A 268 6.70 23.67 -6.60
C SER A 268 6.11 23.25 -7.94
N SER A 269 6.91 23.33 -9.01
CA SER A 269 6.53 23.05 -10.41
C SER A 269 6.51 21.55 -10.77
N TRP A 270 6.41 20.65 -9.79
CA TRP A 270 6.46 19.20 -10.01
C TRP A 270 5.06 18.62 -9.84
N GLU A 271 4.52 18.04 -10.91
CA GLU A 271 3.21 17.39 -10.92
C GLU A 271 3.28 16.06 -10.14
N THR A 272 2.30 15.79 -9.26
CA THR A 272 2.13 14.46 -8.67
C THR A 272 1.27 13.58 -9.56
N GLY A 273 1.40 12.27 -9.36
CA GLY A 273 0.51 11.30 -10.01
C GLY A 273 0.65 11.16 -11.52
N GLU A 274 1.70 11.71 -12.12
CA GLU A 274 2.02 11.57 -13.54
C GLU A 274 2.36 10.11 -13.93
N ALA A 275 2.32 9.83 -15.23
CA ALA A 275 2.71 8.53 -15.75
C ALA A 275 4.23 8.31 -15.64
N ARG A 276 4.64 7.13 -15.19
CA ARG A 276 6.02 6.82 -14.80
C ARG A 276 6.64 5.79 -15.71
N ASN A 277 7.91 5.98 -16.05
CA ASN A 277 8.69 5.09 -16.89
C ASN A 277 10.08 4.86 -16.28
N PHE A 278 10.48 3.61 -16.10
CA PHE A 278 11.84 3.27 -15.69
C PHE A 278 12.43 2.26 -16.65
N THR A 279 13.65 2.54 -17.13
CA THR A 279 14.44 1.63 -17.95
C THR A 279 15.70 1.25 -17.21
N ASN A 280 16.00 -0.05 -17.13
CA ASN A 280 17.26 -0.52 -16.57
C ASN A 280 18.01 -1.37 -17.60
N ILE A 281 19.33 -1.34 -17.50
CA ILE A 281 20.22 -2.13 -18.34
C ILE A 281 21.31 -2.77 -17.47
N ARG A 282 21.76 -3.95 -17.88
CA ARG A 282 22.94 -4.61 -17.30
C ARG A 282 23.71 -5.33 -18.39
N VAL A 283 25.02 -5.21 -18.34
CA VAL A 283 25.96 -5.94 -19.18
C VAL A 283 26.95 -6.62 -18.26
N GLY A 284 27.02 -7.94 -18.33
CA GLY A 284 27.92 -8.76 -17.53
C GLY A 284 28.78 -9.65 -18.38
N TRP A 285 29.97 -9.94 -17.89
CA TRP A 285 30.81 -11.02 -18.36
C TRP A 285 31.02 -12.02 -17.22
N THR A 286 30.93 -13.30 -17.55
CA THR A 286 31.23 -14.42 -16.66
C THR A 286 32.29 -15.27 -17.34
N ASN A 287 33.34 -15.67 -16.62
CA ASN A 287 34.40 -16.51 -17.17
C ASN A 287 33.91 -17.95 -17.47
N ALA A 288 34.78 -18.77 -18.07
CA ALA A 288 34.39 -20.12 -18.51
C ALA A 288 34.12 -21.11 -17.36
N ASP A 289 34.73 -20.90 -16.20
CA ASP A 289 34.57 -21.75 -15.01
C ASP A 289 33.37 -21.32 -14.15
N ASP A 290 32.65 -20.25 -14.55
CA ASP A 290 31.54 -19.61 -13.84
C ASP A 290 31.86 -19.22 -12.36
N ASP A 291 33.14 -19.13 -11.99
CA ASP A 291 33.62 -18.76 -10.65
C ASP A 291 33.92 -17.26 -10.51
N MET A 292 33.99 -16.52 -11.61
CA MET A 292 34.22 -15.08 -11.64
C MET A 292 33.25 -14.37 -12.59
N SER A 293 32.64 -13.28 -12.12
CA SER A 293 31.87 -12.38 -12.98
C SER A 293 32.10 -10.91 -12.68
N VAL A 294 32.02 -10.10 -13.74
CA VAL A 294 32.06 -8.64 -13.70
C VAL A 294 30.82 -8.14 -14.41
N SER A 295 30.03 -7.29 -13.77
CA SER A 295 28.86 -6.66 -14.39
C SER A 295 28.88 -5.16 -14.23
N PHE A 296 28.46 -4.44 -15.26
CA PHE A 296 28.07 -3.04 -15.20
C PHE A 296 26.55 -2.94 -15.32
N PHE A 297 25.93 -2.11 -14.51
CA PHE A 297 24.49 -1.86 -14.58
C PHE A 297 24.17 -0.38 -14.49
N VAL A 298 23.02 -0.02 -15.06
CA VAL A 298 22.39 1.30 -14.89
C VAL A 298 20.92 1.06 -14.57
N SER A 299 20.49 1.48 -13.38
CA SER A 299 19.09 1.60 -12.99
C SER A 299 18.58 3.00 -13.32
N ASN A 300 17.38 3.09 -13.86
CA ASN A 300 16.80 4.36 -14.34
C ASN A 300 17.73 5.08 -15.33
N LEU A 301 18.00 4.42 -16.47
CA LEU A 301 18.93 4.84 -17.52
C LEU A 301 18.70 6.28 -18.01
N PHE A 302 17.44 6.70 -18.12
CA PHE A 302 17.08 8.03 -18.62
C PHE A 302 17.07 9.11 -17.53
N GLY A 303 17.32 8.74 -16.27
CA GLY A 303 17.33 9.67 -15.15
C GLY A 303 15.97 10.30 -14.87
N ASN A 304 14.88 9.59 -15.19
CA ASN A 304 13.53 10.06 -14.96
C ASN A 304 13.30 10.28 -13.46
N ARG A 305 12.76 11.42 -13.08
CA ARG A 305 12.45 11.75 -11.69
C ARG A 305 10.97 12.04 -11.58
N TYR A 306 10.29 11.19 -10.82
CA TYR A 306 8.87 11.30 -10.55
C TYR A 306 8.66 11.59 -9.08
N ARG A 307 7.62 12.37 -8.79
CA ARG A 307 7.14 12.52 -7.43
C ARG A 307 6.14 11.41 -7.14
N ASP A 308 6.51 10.47 -6.28
CA ASP A 308 5.56 9.52 -5.73
C ASP A 308 4.59 10.30 -4.83
N GLY A 309 3.29 10.09 -5.04
CA GLY A 309 2.23 11.00 -4.59
C GLY A 309 2.36 11.49 -3.14
N ALA A 310 1.75 12.64 -2.83
CA ALA A 310 1.74 13.14 -1.46
C ALA A 310 0.99 12.15 -0.54
N ARG A 311 1.69 11.52 0.43
CA ARG A 311 1.02 10.75 1.48
C ARG A 311 0.39 11.75 2.43
N GLY A 312 -0.95 11.76 2.41
CA GLY A 312 -1.75 12.84 2.96
C GLY A 312 -2.32 12.58 4.35
N VAL A 313 -1.89 11.53 5.05
CA VAL A 313 -2.46 11.16 6.36
C VAL A 313 -2.46 12.35 7.32
N THR A 314 -1.41 13.19 7.28
CA THR A 314 -1.28 14.41 8.09
C THR A 314 -1.63 15.70 7.36
N THR A 315 -1.92 15.66 6.05
CA THR A 315 -2.08 16.88 5.23
C THR A 315 -3.27 17.71 5.70
N ASP A 316 -4.43 17.08 5.85
CA ASP A 316 -5.65 17.79 6.25
C ASP A 316 -5.60 18.28 7.71
N THR A 317 -4.73 17.67 8.53
CA THR A 317 -4.63 17.95 9.98
C THR A 317 -3.53 18.96 10.30
N PHE A 318 -2.35 18.81 9.71
CA PHE A 318 -1.14 19.58 10.04
C PHE A 318 -0.62 20.43 8.85
N GLY A 319 -1.19 20.29 7.65
CA GLY A 319 -0.67 20.96 6.45
C GLY A 319 0.70 20.46 5.99
N THR A 320 1.12 19.27 6.45
CA THR A 320 2.44 18.68 6.16
C THR A 320 2.32 17.43 5.27
N PRO A 321 2.20 17.59 3.95
CA PRO A 321 2.30 16.44 3.04
C PRO A 321 3.74 15.91 3.04
N ILE A 322 3.89 14.58 3.08
CA ILE A 322 5.17 13.92 2.75
C ILE A 322 5.09 13.39 1.32
N SER A 323 6.17 13.47 0.58
CA SER A 323 6.24 12.94 -0.78
C SER A 323 7.61 12.32 -1.01
N GLU A 324 7.62 11.18 -1.69
CA GLU A 324 8.85 10.48 -2.03
C GLU A 324 9.21 10.82 -3.47
N ILE A 325 10.51 10.92 -3.76
CA ILE A 325 10.99 11.14 -5.11
C ILE A 325 11.61 9.84 -5.59
N ALA A 326 11.25 9.43 -6.80
CA ALA A 326 11.80 8.24 -7.42
C ALA A 326 13.34 8.26 -7.41
N THR A 327 13.95 7.10 -7.21
CA THR A 327 15.41 6.96 -7.20
C THR A 327 16.00 7.51 -8.50
N PRO A 328 17.06 8.34 -8.42
CA PRO A 328 17.71 8.89 -9.60
C PRO A 328 18.39 7.79 -10.42
N SER A 329 18.93 8.17 -11.57
CA SER A 329 19.83 7.27 -12.32
C SER A 329 20.97 6.82 -11.40
N LEU A 330 21.13 5.50 -11.30
CA LEU A 330 22.16 4.85 -10.49
C LEU A 330 22.93 3.90 -11.39
N TRP A 331 24.26 3.97 -11.37
CA TRP A 331 25.12 3.03 -12.06
C TRP A 331 26.10 2.39 -11.09
N GLY A 332 26.54 1.18 -11.40
CA GLY A 332 27.44 0.44 -10.55
C GLY A 332 28.17 -0.68 -11.29
N ILE A 333 29.18 -1.22 -10.62
CA ILE A 333 29.93 -2.38 -11.05
C ILE A 333 29.81 -3.45 -9.96
N ASP A 334 29.37 -4.65 -10.35
CA ASP A 334 29.33 -5.82 -9.49
C ASP A 334 30.50 -6.75 -9.84
N LEU A 335 31.21 -7.21 -8.81
CA LEU A 335 32.26 -8.22 -8.90
C LEU A 335 31.85 -9.40 -8.03
N THR A 336 31.81 -10.60 -8.59
CA THR A 336 31.52 -11.84 -7.83
C THR A 336 32.62 -12.84 -8.08
N MET A 337 33.13 -13.44 -6.99
CA MET A 337 34.13 -14.51 -7.01
C MET A 337 33.67 -15.63 -6.08
N HIS A 338 33.79 -16.88 -6.54
CA HIS A 338 33.52 -18.08 -5.76
C HIS A 338 34.84 -18.83 -5.52
N PHE A 339 35.08 -19.26 -4.28
CA PHE A 339 36.32 -19.88 -3.84
C PHE A 339 36.12 -21.33 -3.44
#